data_AF-A0A183V1N5-F1
#
_entry.id   AF-A0A183V1N5-F1
#
_cell.length_a   1.000
_cell.length_b   1.000
_cell.length_c   1.000
_cell.angle_alpha   90.00
_cell.angle_beta   90.00
_cell.angle_gamma   90.00
#
_symmetry.space_group_name_H-M   'P 1'
#
loop_
_entity.id
_entity.type
_entity.pdbx_description
1 polymer ?
#
loop_
_entity_poly.entity_id
_entity_poly.type
_entity_poly.pdbx_seq_one_letter_code
_entity_poly.pdbx_strand_id
1 'polypeptide(L)' 'MSVDIDSLIDACTPLHKQLLRCYVHDCAIDDTIYFLGQALKQGRMTLPNYLKEVRQLSRKQFIYRATLQKCRLKAKLPS' A
#
# COMPACT_ATOMS: atom_id res chain seq x y z
N MET A 1 30.99 -2.06 -5.23
CA MET A 1 29.91 -1.99 -4.23
C MET A 1 28.78 -1.19 -4.86
N SER A 2 27.62 -1.80 -5.10
CA SER A 2 26.44 -1.07 -5.58
C SER A 2 25.84 -0.30 -4.41
N VAL A 3 25.75 1.02 -4.54
CA VAL A 3 25.03 1.85 -3.56
C VAL A 3 23.54 1.54 -3.69
N ASP A 4 22.88 1.23 -2.58
CA ASP A 4 21.43 1.15 -2.53
C ASP A 4 20.86 2.57 -2.59
N ILE A 5 20.40 2.96 -3.78
CA ILE A 5 19.94 4.32 -4.08
C ILE A 5 18.74 4.70 -3.20
N ASP A 6 17.89 3.73 -2.85
CA ASP A 6 16.70 3.94 -2.01
C ASP A 6 17.07 4.28 -0.56
N SER A 7 18.30 3.98 -0.14
CA SER A 7 18.79 4.28 1.21
C SER A 7 19.39 5.69 1.35
N LEU A 8 19.63 6.40 0.25
CA LEU A 8 20.29 7.71 0.25
C LEU A 8 19.41 8.82 0.85
N ILE A 9 18.08 8.70 0.72
CA ILE A 9 17.11 9.69 1.20
C ILE A 9 16.03 8.95 1.99
N ASP A 10 15.89 9.27 3.27
CA ASP A 10 14.90 8.66 4.15
C ASP A 10 14.15 9.72 4.96
N ALA A 11 13.02 9.32 5.55
CA ALA A 11 12.20 10.21 6.35
C ALA A 11 12.92 10.62 7.65
N CYS A 12 12.79 11.89 8.03
CA CYS A 12 13.50 12.47 9.17
C CYS A 12 13.22 11.81 10.52
N THR A 13 12.10 11.09 10.67
CA THR A 13 11.77 10.37 11.91
C THR A 13 11.13 9.01 11.62
N PRO A 14 11.19 8.05 12.56
CA PRO A 14 10.52 6.76 12.43
C PRO A 14 9.00 6.88 12.18
N LEU A 15 8.36 7.91 12.75
CA LEU A 15 6.93 8.17 12.55
C LEU A 15 6.64 8.61 11.11
N HIS A 16 7.44 9.51 10.54
CA HIS A 16 7.29 9.92 9.14
C HIS A 16 7.59 8.76 8.18
N LYS A 17 8.56 7.91 8.53
CA LYS A 17 8.87 6.69 7.76
C LYS A 17 7.69 5.73 7.74
N GLN A 18 7.03 5.53 8.89
CA GLN A 18 5.83 4.71 8.99
C GLN A 18 4.68 5.29 8.17
N LEU A 19 4.48 6.61 8.23
CA LEU A 19 3.48 7.33 7.45
C LEU A 19 3.71 7.12 5.94
N LEU A 20 4.94 7.36 5.46
CA LEU A 20 5.33 7.16 4.07
C LEU A 20 5.08 5.72 3.61
N ARG A 21 5.53 4.73 4.39
CA ARG A 21 5.34 3.32 4.07
C ARG A 21 3.85 2.94 3.99
N CYS A 22 3.03 3.38 4.94
CA CYS A 22 1.60 3.11 4.91
C CYS A 22 0.95 3.72 3.65
N TYR A 23 1.33 4.93 3.28
CA TYR A 23 0.81 5.59 2.08
C TYR A 23 1.21 4.85 0.80
N VAL A 24 2.51 4.52 0.64
CA VAL A 24 3.01 3.79 -0.53
C VAL A 24 2.35 2.41 -0.66
N HIS A 25 2.17 1.69 0.44
CA HIS A 25 1.50 0.39 0.42
C HIS A 25 0.01 0.48 0.09
N ASP A 26 -0.69 1.54 0.49
CA ASP A 26 -2.08 1.79 0.10
C ASP A 26 -2.19 1.96 -1.42
N CYS A 27 -1.35 2.82 -2.00
CA CYS A 27 -1.29 3.05 -3.45
C CYS A 27 -0.91 1.78 -4.23
N ALA A 28 0.11 1.04 -3.76
CA ALA A 28 0.54 -0.19 -4.42
C ALA A 28 -0.56 -1.26 -4.43
N ILE A 29 -1.44 -1.28 -3.43
CA ILE A 29 -2.60 -2.17 -3.42
C ILE A 29 -3.63 -1.76 -4.47
N ASP A 30 -3.91 -0.46 -4.63
CA ASP A 30 -4.83 0.02 -5.67
C ASP A 30 -4.35 -0.39 -7.07
N ASP A 31 -3.06 -0.22 -7.36
CA ASP A 31 -2.45 -0.68 -8.62
C ASP A 31 -2.58 -2.19 -8.80
N THR A 32 -2.32 -2.96 -7.73
CA THR A 32 -2.41 -4.43 -7.78
C THR A 32 -3.85 -4.87 -8.08
N ILE A 33 -4.85 -4.28 -7.41
CA ILE A 33 -6.26 -4.60 -7.63
C ILE A 33 -6.68 -4.24 -9.06
N TYR A 34 -6.19 -3.11 -9.59
CA TYR A 34 -6.41 -2.72 -10.98
C TYR A 34 -5.92 -3.79 -11.96
N PHE A 35 -4.67 -4.24 -11.82
CA PHE A 35 -4.09 -5.26 -12.71
C PHE A 35 -4.72 -6.64 -12.52
N LEU A 36 -5.13 -7.00 -11.31
CA LEU A 36 -5.93 -8.20 -11.06
C LEU A 36 -7.27 -8.15 -11.82
N GLY A 37 -7.93 -6.99 -11.84
CA GLY A 37 -9.14 -6.77 -12.63
C GLY A 37 -8.90 -6.94 -14.13
N GLN A 38 -7.76 -6.45 -14.64
CA GLN A 38 -7.38 -6.65 -16.04
C GLN A 38 -7.09 -8.12 -16.36
N ALA A 39 -6.40 -8.84 -15.47
CA ALA A 39 -6.13 -10.27 -15.64
C ALA A 39 -7.42 -11.10 -15.68
N LEU A 40 -8.42 -10.77 -14.85
CA LEU A 40 -9.75 -11.38 -14.90
C LEU A 40 -10.44 -11.11 -16.24
N LYS A 41 -10.46 -9.85 -16.72
CA LYS A 41 -11.06 -9.47 -18.01
C LYS A 41 -10.43 -10.20 -19.19
N GLN A 42 -9.13 -10.46 -19.13
CA GLN A 42 -8.38 -11.17 -20.17
C GLN A 42 -8.43 -12.70 -20.03
N GLY A 43 -9.21 -13.23 -19.08
CA GLY A 43 -9.35 -14.68 -18.86
C GLY A 43 -8.10 -15.35 -18.29
N ARG A 44 -7.10 -14.59 -17.81
CA ARG A 44 -5.86 -15.12 -17.21
C ARG A 44 -6.03 -15.50 -15.73
N MET A 45 -7.18 -15.21 -15.16
CA MET A 45 -7.53 -15.52 -13.77
C MET A 45 -9.01 -15.86 -13.66
N THR A 46 -9.35 -16.77 -12.75
CA THR A 46 -10.75 -17.15 -12.47
C THR A 46 -11.41 -16.17 -11.50
N LEU A 47 -12.73 -16.03 -11.57
CA LEU A 47 -13.49 -15.16 -10.67
C LEU A 47 -13.30 -15.51 -9.18
N PRO A 48 -13.30 -16.80 -8.75
CA PRO A 48 -13.06 -17.13 -7.35
C PRO A 48 -11.68 -16.68 -6.84
N ASN A 49 -10.64 -16.83 -7.67
CA ASN A 49 -9.29 -16.39 -7.31
C ASN A 49 -9.22 -14.87 -7.22
N TYR A 50 -9.81 -14.15 -8.18
CA TYR A 50 -9.90 -12.69 -8.14
C TYR A 50 -10.55 -12.19 -6.84
N LEU A 51 -11.73 -12.71 -6.50
CA LEU A 51 -12.47 -12.29 -5.31
C LEU A 51 -11.71 -12.59 -4.01
N LYS A 52 -10.99 -13.72 -3.97
CA LYS A 52 -10.13 -14.08 -2.83
C LYS A 52 -8.99 -13.07 -2.68
N GLU A 53 -8.26 -12.78 -3.75
CA GLU A 53 -7.11 -11.86 -3.70
C GLU A 53 -7.54 -10.44 -3.39
N VAL A 54 -8.58 -9.91 -4.06
CA VAL A 54 -9.12 -8.57 -3.78
C VAL A 54 -9.54 -8.46 -2.32
N ARG A 55 -10.25 -9.44 -1.76
CA ARG A 55 -10.64 -9.41 -0.34
C ARG A 55 -9.44 -9.37 0.60
N GLN A 56 -8.37 -10.12 0.31
CA GLN A 56 -7.16 -10.10 1.14
C GLN A 56 -6.42 -8.77 1.04
N LEU A 57 -6.28 -8.23 -0.17
CA LEU A 57 -5.64 -6.94 -0.41
C LEU A 57 -6.41 -5.79 0.24
N SER A 58 -7.74 -5.74 0.09
CA SER A 58 -8.57 -4.71 0.72
C SER A 58 -8.48 -4.73 2.25
N ARG A 59 -8.33 -5.91 2.88
CA ARG A 59 -8.09 -6.00 4.33
C ARG A 59 -6.75 -5.37 4.72
N LYS A 60 -5.68 -5.66 3.98
CA LYS A 60 -4.37 -5.03 4.21
C LYS A 60 -4.44 -3.52 4.01
N GLN A 61 -5.12 -3.09 2.94
CA GLN A 61 -5.35 -1.69 2.61
C GLN A 61 -6.03 -0.92 3.74
N PHE A 62 -7.09 -1.51 4.31
CA PHE A 62 -7.77 -0.93 5.47
C PHE A 62 -6.81 -0.69 6.65
N ILE A 63 -5.93 -1.66 6.95
CA ILE A 63 -4.94 -1.52 8.03
C ILE A 63 -3.93 -0.41 7.71
N TYR A 64 -3.47 -0.29 6.46
CA TYR A 64 -2.57 0.79 6.06
C TYR A 64 -3.24 2.17 6.19
N ARG A 65 -4.48 2.34 5.72
CA ARG A 65 -5.25 3.59 5.84
C ARG A 65 -5.52 3.95 7.30
N ALA A 66 -5.94 2.99 8.12
CA ALA A 66 -6.19 3.22 9.53
C ALA A 66 -4.90 3.59 10.28
N THR A 67 -3.78 2.94 9.97
CA THR A 67 -2.46 3.26 10.52
C THR A 67 -2.00 4.65 10.06
N LEU A 68 -2.20 4.99 8.79
CA LEU A 68 -1.86 6.30 8.23
C LEU A 68 -2.59 7.43 8.97
N GLN A 69 -3.89 7.28 9.20
CA GLN A 69 -4.68 8.26 9.97
C GLN A 69 -4.14 8.43 11.39
N LYS A 70 -3.82 7.33 12.09
CA LYS A 70 -3.21 7.38 13.43
C LYS A 70 -1.85 8.07 13.41
N CYS A 71 -1.03 7.83 12.38
CA CYS A 71 0.27 8.49 12.24
C CYS A 71 0.13 9.99 12.00
N ARG A 72 -0.80 10.42 11.14
CA ARG A 72 -1.08 11.84 10.87
C ARG A 72 -1.51 12.59 12.14
N LEU A 73 -2.44 12.02 12.91
CA LEU A 73 -2.86 12.57 14.20
C LEU A 73 -1.68 12.71 15.16
N LYS A 74 -0.84 11.67 15.27
CA LYS A 74 0.34 11.68 16.16
C LYS A 74 1.42 12.67 15.70
N ALA A 75 1.54 12.90 14.39
CA ALA A 75 2.45 13.88 13.81
C ALA A 75 1.89 15.31 13.80
N LYS A 76 0.66 15.53 14.31
CA LYS A 76 -0.06 16.83 14.23
C LYS A 76 -0.21 17.35 12.80
N LEU A 77 -0.31 16.45 11.83
CA LEU A 77 -0.59 16.77 10.44
C LEU A 77 -2.11 16.88 10.23
N PRO A 78 -2.57 17.70 9.27
CA PRO A 78 -3.99 17.79 8.95
C PRO A 78 -4.54 16.41 8.56
N SER A 79 -5.77 16.11 8.99
CA SER A 79 -6.49 14.89 8.63
C SER A 79 -6.73 14.83 7.13
#